data_AF-A0A388SGV8-F1
#
_entry.id   AF-A0A388SGV8-F1
#
_cell.length_a   1.000
_cell.length_b   1.000
_cell.length_c   1.000
_cell.angle_alpha   90.00
_cell.angle_beta   90.00
_cell.angle_gamma   90.00
#
_symmetry.space_group_name_H-M   'P 1'
#
loop_
_entity.id
_entity.type
_entity.pdbx_description
1 polymer ?
#
loop_
_entity_poly.entity_id
_entity_poly.type
_entity_poly.pdbx_seq_one_letter_code
_entity_poly.pdbx_strand_id
1 'polypeptide(L)'
;METNSSAKFDKNDVLSISGDYGVVNQIAFQGRSFASNSVVKYGVLHNEDIVYTKSPLKANPYGIIKTNKGKAGIVSPLYAIYHPKNNLVPSFVQSYFEQNERLNNYLRPLVNKGAKNNMLISNEKAISGKVIFPSRKEQEKISALLERVDSLLTLHQRQQNGGYLWLENSAKQVCFAIITASGYRSTKKALSDQLR
;
A
#
# COMPACT_ATOMS: atom_id res chain seq x y z
N MET A 1 4.30 -15.75 -6.96
CA MET A 1 4.09 -15.45 -5.53
C MET A 1 4.69 -16.57 -4.72
N GLU A 2 5.66 -16.26 -3.87
CA GLU A 2 6.19 -17.19 -2.88
C GLU A 2 5.12 -17.52 -1.84
N THR A 3 5.07 -18.78 -1.40
CA THR A 3 4.13 -19.25 -0.39
C THR A 3 4.86 -19.83 0.82
N ASN A 4 4.18 -19.90 1.96
CA ASN A 4 4.67 -20.46 3.22
C ASN A 4 4.76 -22.00 3.19
N SER A 5 5.22 -22.58 2.07
CA SER A 5 5.31 -24.02 1.85
C SER A 5 6.32 -24.70 2.77
N SER A 6 7.37 -23.98 3.19
CA SER A 6 8.37 -24.42 4.16
C SER A 6 7.91 -24.34 5.62
N ALA A 7 6.69 -23.85 5.87
CA ALA A 7 6.12 -23.66 7.21
C ALA A 7 7.02 -22.82 8.16
N LYS A 8 7.76 -21.85 7.61
CA LYS A 8 8.60 -20.92 8.38
C LYS A 8 7.77 -19.98 9.27
N PHE A 9 6.56 -19.65 8.83
CA PHE A 9 5.63 -18.78 9.54
C PHE A 9 4.40 -19.55 10.03
N ASP A 10 3.80 -19.10 11.13
CA ASP A 10 2.59 -19.69 11.69
C ASP A 10 1.41 -18.69 11.79
N LYS A 11 0.34 -19.07 12.51
CA LYS A 11 -0.87 -18.23 12.65
C LYS A 11 -0.61 -16.91 13.39
N ASN A 12 0.46 -16.83 14.17
CA ASN A 12 0.87 -15.62 14.88
C ASN A 12 1.57 -14.62 13.95
N ASP A 13 2.06 -15.06 12.79
CA ASP A 13 2.74 -14.22 11.81
C ASP A 13 1.80 -13.68 10.72
N VAL A 14 0.49 -13.87 10.89
CA VAL A 14 -0.49 -13.49 9.88
C VAL A 14 -0.70 -11.98 9.88
N LEU A 15 -0.46 -11.39 8.72
CA LEU A 15 -0.61 -9.96 8.46
C LEU A 15 -1.96 -9.67 7.78
N SER A 16 -2.48 -8.46 8.04
CA SER A 16 -3.67 -7.89 7.42
C SER A 16 -3.36 -6.49 6.90
N ILE A 17 -4.15 -6.02 5.92
CA ILE A 17 -3.98 -4.69 5.34
C ILE A 17 -5.06 -3.78 5.89
N SER A 18 -4.64 -2.74 6.59
CA SER A 18 -5.47 -1.65 7.12
C SER A 18 -5.33 -0.42 6.22
N GLY A 19 -6.44 0.29 6.01
CA GLY A 19 -6.44 1.57 5.30
C GLY A 19 -5.61 2.61 6.03
N ASP A 20 -5.77 2.71 7.35
CA ASP A 20 -5.19 3.77 8.17
C ASP A 20 -3.84 3.36 8.79
N TYR A 21 -3.66 2.06 9.09
CA TYR A 21 -2.48 1.56 9.79
C TYR A 21 -1.51 0.77 8.89
N GLY A 22 -1.82 0.60 7.60
CA GLY A 22 -0.97 -0.12 6.67
C GLY A 22 -0.97 -1.64 6.93
N VAL A 23 0.21 -2.28 6.81
CA VAL A 23 0.35 -3.72 7.05
C VAL A 23 0.51 -3.98 8.53
N VAL A 24 -0.42 -4.72 9.13
CA VAL A 24 -0.48 -4.96 10.58
C VAL A 24 -0.62 -6.44 10.90
N ASN A 25 -0.01 -6.87 12.00
CA ASN A 25 -0.21 -8.22 12.54
C ASN A 25 -1.65 -8.38 13.06
N GLN A 26 -2.35 -9.44 12.64
CA GLN A 26 -3.77 -9.62 12.98
C GLN A 26 -4.03 -9.75 14.47
N ILE A 27 -3.25 -10.58 15.17
CA ILE A 27 -3.48 -10.84 16.59
C ILE A 27 -3.13 -9.59 17.40
N ALA A 28 -1.98 -8.98 17.14
CA ALA A 28 -1.55 -7.79 17.86
C ALA A 28 -2.50 -6.59 17.64
N PHE A 29 -3.07 -6.46 16.44
CA PHE A 29 -3.92 -5.32 16.09
C PHE A 29 -5.42 -5.55 16.38
N GLN A 30 -5.92 -6.78 16.20
CA GLN A 30 -7.36 -7.10 16.27
C GLN A 30 -7.72 -8.06 17.42
N GLY A 31 -6.72 -8.53 18.18
CA GLY A 31 -6.89 -9.46 19.30
C GLY A 31 -7.22 -10.89 18.90
N ARG A 32 -7.29 -11.22 17.60
CA ARG A 32 -7.63 -12.55 17.10
C ARG A 32 -7.06 -12.83 15.72
N SER A 33 -6.94 -14.11 15.38
CA SER A 33 -6.55 -14.57 14.04
C SER A 33 -7.80 -14.87 13.20
N PHE A 34 -7.74 -14.50 11.91
CA PHE A 34 -8.73 -14.87 10.89
C PHE A 34 -8.14 -15.87 9.89
N ALA A 35 -7.03 -16.52 10.25
CA ALA A 35 -6.39 -17.48 9.40
C ALA A 35 -7.21 -18.78 9.28
N SER A 36 -7.13 -19.43 8.13
CA SER A 36 -7.66 -20.79 7.96
C SER A 36 -6.93 -21.78 8.87
N ASN A 37 -7.47 -23.00 8.96
CA ASN A 37 -6.87 -24.07 9.77
C ASN A 37 -5.39 -24.32 9.43
N SER A 38 -5.05 -24.24 8.14
CA SER A 38 -3.67 -24.29 7.64
C SER A 38 -3.30 -22.96 6.98
N VAL A 39 -2.04 -22.55 7.15
CA VAL A 39 -1.45 -21.33 6.57
C VAL A 39 -0.35 -21.63 5.55
N VAL A 40 -0.17 -22.89 5.16
CA VAL A 40 0.90 -23.33 4.23
C VAL A 40 0.77 -22.65 2.85
N LYS A 41 -0.46 -22.38 2.40
CA LYS A 41 -0.73 -21.74 1.10
C LYS A 41 -0.70 -20.21 1.15
N TYR A 42 -0.47 -19.62 2.32
CA TYR A 42 -0.46 -18.16 2.46
C TYR A 42 0.77 -17.60 1.73
N GLY A 43 0.62 -16.41 1.17
CA GLY A 43 1.72 -15.72 0.51
C GLY A 43 2.70 -15.15 1.53
N VAL A 44 4.00 -15.29 1.28
CA VAL A 44 5.02 -14.67 2.13
C VAL A 44 5.15 -13.20 1.71
N LEU A 45 4.91 -12.29 2.65
CA LEU A 45 5.02 -10.86 2.46
C LEU A 45 6.29 -10.38 3.17
N HIS A 46 7.32 -10.04 2.41
CA HIS A 46 8.57 -9.55 2.96
C HIS A 46 8.50 -8.08 3.33
N ASN A 47 9.52 -7.61 4.06
CA ASN A 47 9.74 -6.17 4.19
C ASN A 47 9.90 -5.57 2.79
N GLU A 48 9.38 -4.35 2.59
CA GLU A 48 9.39 -3.61 1.33
C GLU A 48 8.51 -4.13 0.19
N ASP A 49 7.87 -5.30 0.36
CA ASP A 49 6.90 -5.79 -0.62
C ASP A 49 5.66 -4.89 -0.68
N ILE A 50 5.07 -4.81 -1.88
CA ILE A 50 3.81 -4.13 -2.13
C ILE A 50 2.68 -5.15 -2.10
N VAL A 51 1.57 -4.81 -1.47
CA VAL A 51 0.41 -5.69 -1.34
C VAL A 51 -0.86 -4.98 -1.76
N TYR A 52 -1.68 -5.68 -2.55
CA TYR A 52 -3.02 -5.25 -2.94
C TYR A 52 -4.08 -6.19 -2.36
N THR A 53 -5.17 -5.61 -1.85
CA THR A 53 -6.37 -6.35 -1.49
C THR A 53 -7.62 -5.70 -2.09
N LYS A 54 -8.53 -6.54 -2.56
CA LYS A 54 -9.84 -6.14 -3.10
C LYS A 54 -10.85 -5.79 -2.00
N SER A 55 -10.46 -5.87 -0.73
CA SER A 55 -11.32 -5.61 0.42
C SER A 55 -11.77 -4.14 0.38
N PRO A 56 -13.04 -3.85 0.04
CA PRO A 56 -13.49 -2.49 -0.16
C PRO A 56 -13.56 -1.76 1.19
N LEU A 57 -13.06 -0.53 1.22
CA LEU A 57 -13.27 0.39 2.32
C LEU A 57 -14.20 1.52 1.87
N LYS A 58 -14.87 2.20 2.81
CA LYS A 58 -15.76 3.34 2.49
C LYS A 58 -15.07 4.39 1.61
N ALA A 59 -13.80 4.71 1.92
CA ALA A 59 -13.02 5.68 1.17
C ALA A 59 -12.30 5.08 -0.07
N ASN A 60 -12.11 3.75 -0.11
CA ASN A 60 -11.39 3.04 -1.17
C ASN A 60 -12.23 1.86 -1.66
N PRO A 61 -13.31 2.12 -2.43
CA PRO A 61 -14.22 1.08 -2.87
C PRO A 61 -13.58 0.06 -3.81
N TYR A 62 -12.43 0.37 -4.43
CA TYR A 62 -11.76 -0.53 -5.38
C TYR A 62 -10.64 -1.37 -4.76
N GLY A 63 -10.48 -1.32 -3.44
CA GLY A 63 -9.40 -1.96 -2.71
C GLY A 63 -8.27 -1.00 -2.37
N ILE A 64 -7.22 -1.54 -1.75
CA ILE A 64 -6.08 -0.75 -1.25
C ILE A 64 -4.75 -1.37 -1.66
N ILE A 65 -3.78 -0.50 -1.94
CA ILE A 65 -2.38 -0.84 -2.18
C ILE A 65 -1.57 -0.27 -1.02
N LYS A 66 -0.76 -1.10 -0.37
CA LYS A 66 0.12 -0.71 0.74
C LYS A 66 1.50 -1.32 0.59
N THR A 67 2.48 -0.76 1.29
CA THR A 67 3.84 -1.30 1.41
C THR A 67 4.03 -1.94 2.78
N ASN A 68 4.64 -3.13 2.84
CA ASN A 68 5.05 -3.69 4.12
C ASN A 68 6.28 -2.96 4.67
N LYS A 69 6.07 -2.10 5.66
CA LYS A 69 7.16 -1.41 6.39
C LYS A 69 7.64 -2.20 7.61
N GLY A 70 6.96 -3.28 7.96
CA GLY A 70 7.24 -4.10 9.13
C GLY A 70 8.13 -5.31 8.82
N LYS A 71 8.15 -6.25 9.76
CA LYS A 71 8.81 -7.55 9.58
C LYS A 71 8.07 -8.38 8.51
N ALA A 72 8.78 -9.35 7.95
CA ALA A 72 8.16 -10.34 7.09
C ALA A 72 7.10 -11.15 7.85
N GLY A 73 6.07 -11.57 7.14
CA GLY A 73 5.00 -12.42 7.66
C GLY A 73 4.22 -13.04 6.52
N ILE A 74 3.01 -13.51 6.81
CA ILE A 74 2.18 -14.20 5.81
C ILE A 74 0.82 -13.54 5.64
N VAL A 75 0.32 -13.51 4.41
CA VAL A 75 -1.00 -12.94 4.09
C VAL A 75 -1.91 -13.96 3.41
N SER A 76 -3.21 -13.76 3.54
CA SER A 76 -4.23 -14.59 2.89
C SER A 76 -3.96 -14.70 1.38
N PRO A 77 -4.19 -15.88 0.75
CA PRO A 77 -4.10 -16.06 -0.71
C PRO A 77 -5.00 -15.11 -1.52
N LEU A 78 -5.95 -14.43 -0.86
CA LEU A 78 -6.80 -13.42 -1.48
C LEU A 78 -6.06 -12.11 -1.78
N TYR A 79 -4.88 -11.89 -1.20
CA TYR A 79 -4.08 -10.70 -1.42
C TYR A 79 -3.07 -10.95 -2.54
N ALA A 80 -2.78 -9.91 -3.31
CA ALA A 80 -1.71 -9.95 -4.29
C ALA A 80 -0.45 -9.34 -3.68
N ILE A 81 0.68 -10.03 -3.84
CA ILE A 81 2.00 -9.57 -3.42
C ILE A 81 2.81 -9.23 -4.67
N TYR A 82 3.50 -8.10 -4.63
CA TYR A 82 4.37 -7.64 -5.70
C TYR A 82 5.72 -7.21 -5.14
N HIS A 83 6.77 -7.62 -5.83
CA HIS A 83 8.13 -7.30 -5.43
C HIS A 83 8.62 -6.06 -6.19
N PRO A 84 9.08 -5.00 -5.50
CA PRO A 84 9.64 -3.83 -6.16
C PRO A 84 10.90 -4.18 -6.96
N LYS A 85 11.00 -3.66 -8.18
CA LYS A 85 12.28 -3.66 -8.93
C LYS A 85 13.18 -2.54 -8.43
N ASN A 86 14.46 -2.62 -8.77
CA ASN A 86 15.49 -1.67 -8.31
C ASN A 86 15.19 -0.19 -8.59
N ASN A 87 14.36 0.12 -9.58
CA ASN A 87 13.99 1.50 -9.95
C ASN A 87 12.76 2.05 -9.21
N LEU A 88 12.23 1.30 -8.25
CA LEU A 88 11.06 1.65 -7.46
C LEU A 88 11.42 1.74 -5.98
N VAL A 89 11.04 2.83 -5.34
CA VAL A 89 11.18 3.02 -3.90
C VAL A 89 9.86 2.63 -3.22
N PRO A 90 9.82 1.62 -2.35
CA PRO A 90 8.58 1.14 -1.73
C PRO A 90 7.86 2.20 -0.89
N SER A 91 8.59 2.97 -0.08
CA SER A 91 8.01 4.07 0.71
C SER A 91 7.39 5.18 -0.15
N PHE A 92 7.87 5.35 -1.40
CA PHE A 92 7.24 6.24 -2.37
C PHE A 92 5.91 5.69 -2.84
N VAL A 93 5.82 4.38 -3.13
CA VAL A 93 4.55 3.71 -3.51
C VAL A 93 3.50 3.84 -2.41
N GLN A 94 3.90 3.61 -1.16
CA GLN A 94 3.05 3.84 0.01
C GLN A 94 2.48 5.27 -0.03
N SER A 95 3.36 6.27 -0.08
CA SER A 95 2.98 7.68 -0.03
C SER A 95 2.10 8.08 -1.22
N TYR A 96 2.40 7.54 -2.41
CA TYR A 96 1.64 7.76 -3.63
C TYR A 96 0.21 7.24 -3.49
N PHE A 97 0.00 6.02 -3.00
CA PHE A 97 -1.35 5.42 -2.90
C PHE A 97 -2.08 5.69 -1.59
N GLU A 98 -1.47 6.42 -0.65
CA GLU A 98 -2.13 6.92 0.57
C GLU A 98 -3.27 7.90 0.26
N GLN A 99 -3.18 8.64 -0.86
CA GLN A 99 -4.22 9.56 -1.29
C GLN A 99 -5.40 8.79 -1.92
N ASN A 100 -6.50 8.66 -1.19
CA ASN A 100 -7.70 7.91 -1.61
C ASN A 100 -8.17 8.25 -3.03
N GLU A 101 -8.25 9.55 -3.38
CA GLU A 101 -8.69 9.97 -4.72
C GLU A 101 -7.77 9.44 -5.83
N ARG A 102 -6.46 9.51 -5.63
CA ARG A 102 -5.46 9.02 -6.59
C ARG A 102 -5.52 7.51 -6.73
N LEU A 103 -5.61 6.79 -5.61
CA LEU A 103 -5.77 5.33 -5.60
C LEU A 103 -7.06 4.91 -6.32
N ASN A 104 -8.18 5.58 -6.03
CA ASN A 104 -9.46 5.30 -6.67
C ASN A 104 -9.41 5.60 -8.17
N ASN A 105 -8.84 6.74 -8.59
CA ASN A 105 -8.67 7.08 -10.00
C ASN A 105 -7.76 6.08 -10.74
N TYR A 106 -6.77 5.52 -10.04
CA TYR A 106 -5.91 4.48 -10.58
C TYR A 106 -6.63 3.13 -10.75
N LEU A 107 -7.36 2.67 -9.73
CA LEU A 107 -7.97 1.33 -9.72
C LEU A 107 -9.32 1.27 -10.46
N ARG A 108 -10.14 2.33 -10.40
CA ARG A 108 -11.48 2.37 -10.99
C ARG A 108 -11.55 1.88 -12.44
N PRO A 109 -10.69 2.34 -13.38
CA PRO A 109 -10.75 1.88 -14.77
C PRO A 109 -10.23 0.45 -14.97
N LEU A 110 -9.63 -0.17 -13.95
CA LEU A 110 -9.06 -1.52 -14.01
C LEU A 110 -10.03 -2.59 -13.51
N VAL A 111 -11.09 -2.19 -12.82
CA VAL A 111 -12.08 -3.06 -12.21
C VAL A 111 -13.28 -3.24 -13.13
N ASN A 112 -13.63 -4.49 -13.43
CA ASN A 112 -14.89 -4.84 -14.07
C ASN A 112 -15.94 -5.16 -13.00
N LYS A 113 -17.20 -4.79 -13.23
CA LYS A 113 -18.32 -5.22 -12.38
C LYS A 113 -18.89 -6.53 -12.93
N GLY A 114 -18.91 -7.56 -12.10
CA GLY A 114 -19.57 -8.82 -12.40
C GLY A 114 -21.08 -8.76 -12.15
N ALA A 115 -21.79 -9.83 -12.54
CA ALA A 115 -23.26 -9.92 -12.51
C ALA A 115 -23.91 -9.74 -11.12
N LYS A 116 -23.16 -9.92 -10.02
CA LYS A 116 -23.63 -9.75 -8.63
C LYS A 116 -23.06 -8.51 -7.94
N ASN A 117 -22.63 -7.50 -8.70
CA ASN A 117 -21.84 -6.34 -8.21
C ASN A 117 -20.48 -6.72 -7.60
N ASN A 118 -19.99 -7.96 -7.81
CA ASN A 118 -18.65 -8.35 -7.42
C ASN A 118 -17.61 -7.62 -8.28
N MET A 119 -16.56 -7.13 -7.63
CA MET A 119 -15.42 -6.54 -8.34
C MET A 119 -14.52 -7.63 -8.93
N LEU A 120 -14.34 -7.58 -10.23
CA LEU A 120 -13.48 -8.48 -10.99
C LEU A 120 -12.24 -7.71 -11.43
N ILE A 121 -11.13 -8.02 -10.78
CA ILE A 121 -9.79 -7.55 -11.12
C ILE A 121 -8.80 -8.66 -10.80
N SER A 122 -7.91 -8.99 -11.73
CA SER A 122 -6.84 -9.96 -11.46
C SER A 122 -5.67 -9.28 -10.74
N ASN A 123 -4.77 -10.08 -10.17
CA ASN A 123 -3.59 -9.57 -9.48
C ASN A 123 -2.68 -8.80 -10.45
N GLU A 124 -2.53 -9.29 -11.68
CA GLU A 124 -1.74 -8.65 -12.73
C GLU A 124 -2.43 -7.37 -13.21
N LYS A 125 -3.76 -7.39 -13.32
CA LYS A 125 -4.54 -6.24 -13.77
C LYS A 125 -4.47 -5.08 -12.79
N ALA A 126 -4.44 -5.35 -11.48
CA ALA A 126 -4.36 -4.36 -10.42
C ALA A 126 -3.11 -3.47 -10.50
N ILE A 127 -2.05 -3.92 -11.17
CA ILE A 127 -0.81 -3.14 -11.39
C ILE A 127 -0.59 -2.75 -12.86
N SER A 128 -1.54 -3.04 -13.74
CA SER A 128 -1.45 -2.68 -15.17
C SER A 128 -1.70 -1.19 -15.45
N GLY A 129 -2.25 -0.47 -14.46
CA GLY A 129 -2.54 0.96 -14.58
C GLY A 129 -1.28 1.78 -14.75
N LYS A 130 -1.42 2.90 -15.45
CA LYS A 130 -0.30 3.80 -15.74
C LYS A 130 -0.01 4.74 -14.57
N VAL A 131 1.28 4.89 -14.24
CA VAL A 131 1.78 5.84 -13.24
C VAL A 131 2.82 6.77 -13.84
N ILE A 132 3.05 7.90 -13.19
CA ILE A 132 4.12 8.85 -13.51
C ILE A 132 4.99 8.95 -12.26
N PHE A 133 6.04 8.13 -12.20
CA PHE A 133 6.98 8.14 -11.10
C PHE A 133 8.26 8.91 -11.52
N PRO A 134 8.85 9.70 -10.61
CA PRO A 134 10.11 10.39 -10.87
C PRO A 134 11.28 9.39 -10.84
N SER A 135 12.51 9.88 -11.04
CA SER A 135 13.69 9.02 -10.92
C SER A 135 13.76 8.40 -9.52
N ARG A 136 14.44 7.27 -9.37
CA ARG A 136 14.59 6.61 -8.06
C ARG A 136 15.16 7.57 -7.00
N LYS A 137 16.17 8.37 -7.35
CA LYS A 137 16.79 9.36 -6.47
C LYS A 137 15.78 10.41 -5.96
N GLU A 138 14.81 10.77 -6.80
CA GLU A 138 13.75 11.70 -6.40
C GLU A 138 12.70 11.02 -5.56
N GLN A 139 12.32 9.78 -5.90
CA GLN A 139 11.42 8.98 -5.06
C GLN A 139 11.98 8.85 -3.63
N GLU A 140 13.30 8.63 -3.47
CA GLU A 140 13.99 8.61 -2.17
C GLU A 140 13.86 9.95 -1.43
N LYS A 141 14.21 11.06 -2.10
CA LYS A 141 14.11 12.42 -1.50
C LYS A 141 12.69 12.77 -1.07
N ILE A 142 11.72 12.45 -1.92
CA ILE A 142 10.29 12.70 -1.66
C ILE A 142 9.84 11.88 -0.46
N SER A 143 10.16 10.59 -0.43
CA SER A 143 9.77 9.70 0.66
C SER A 143 10.37 10.16 1.99
N ALA A 144 11.66 10.50 2.01
CA ALA A 144 12.33 11.01 3.21
C ALA A 144 11.71 12.33 3.72
N LEU A 145 11.33 13.23 2.80
CA LEU A 145 10.65 14.47 3.17
C LEU A 145 9.28 14.19 3.81
N LEU A 146 8.47 13.34 3.17
CA LEU A 146 7.13 13.00 3.66
C LEU A 146 7.18 12.26 5.01
N GLU A 147 8.12 11.34 5.19
CA GLU A 147 8.33 10.65 6.47
C GLU A 147 8.76 11.62 7.58
N ARG A 148 9.58 12.64 7.24
CA ARG A 148 9.93 13.70 8.19
C ARG A 148 8.72 14.55 8.57
N VAL A 149 7.86 14.90 7.61
CA VAL A 149 6.61 15.61 7.87
C VAL A 149 5.71 14.77 8.79
N ASP A 150 5.54 13.49 8.51
CA ASP A 150 4.72 12.57 9.32
C ASP A 150 5.24 12.44 10.75
N SER A 151 6.56 12.36 10.90
CA SER A 151 7.21 12.28 12.22
C SER A 151 6.98 13.56 13.03
N LEU A 152 7.09 14.73 12.38
CA LEU A 152 6.82 16.01 13.03
C LEU A 152 5.35 16.14 13.42
N LEU A 153 4.43 15.77 12.53
CA LEU A 153 3.00 15.80 12.83
C LEU A 153 2.64 14.87 13.99
N THR A 154 3.14 13.63 13.97
CA THR A 154 2.96 12.65 15.06
C THR A 154 3.48 13.19 16.39
N LEU A 155 4.65 13.85 16.39
CA LEU A 155 5.22 14.45 17.59
C LEU A 155 4.32 15.55 18.15
N HIS A 156 3.84 16.46 17.29
CA HIS A 156 2.97 17.55 17.71
C HIS A 156 1.60 17.06 18.19
N GLN A 157 1.03 16.02 17.56
CA GLN A 157 -0.23 15.40 18.01
C GLN A 157 -0.13 14.82 19.42
N ARG A 158 1.01 14.20 19.76
CA ARG A 158 1.27 13.69 21.12
C ARG A 158 1.43 14.81 22.15
N GLN A 159 1.89 15.98 21.73
CA GLN A 159 2.08 17.14 22.61
C GLN A 159 0.78 17.95 22.83
N GLN A 160 -0.20 17.90 21.91
CA GLN A 160 -1.36 18.81 21.93
C GLN A 160 -2.75 18.18 22.18
N ASN A 161 -2.88 16.92 22.61
CA ASN A 161 -4.19 16.32 22.97
C ASN A 161 -5.36 16.61 21.99
N GLY A 162 -5.13 16.35 20.69
CA GLY A 162 -6.20 16.15 19.70
C GLY A 162 -6.88 17.42 19.17
N GLY A 163 -6.53 17.82 17.94
CA GLY A 163 -7.25 18.92 17.27
C GLY A 163 -6.99 19.15 15.78
N TYR A 164 -6.02 18.48 15.14
CA TYR A 164 -5.55 18.89 13.80
C TYR A 164 -5.43 17.79 12.75
N LEU A 165 -6.30 16.77 12.78
CA LEU A 165 -6.34 15.71 11.75
C LEU A 165 -6.54 16.28 10.32
N TRP A 166 -7.19 17.44 10.21
CA TRP A 166 -7.43 18.13 8.93
C TRP A 166 -6.16 18.76 8.33
N LEU A 167 -5.27 19.31 9.17
CA LEU A 167 -4.01 19.92 8.70
C LEU A 167 -3.05 18.87 8.13
N GLU A 168 -3.08 17.63 8.64
CA GLU A 168 -2.23 16.55 8.15
C GLU A 168 -2.57 16.16 6.71
N ASN A 169 -3.86 15.95 6.43
CA ASN A 169 -4.32 15.59 5.09
C ASN A 169 -4.05 16.72 4.08
N SER A 170 -4.19 17.97 4.50
CA SER A 170 -3.89 19.14 3.66
C SER A 170 -2.39 19.30 3.40
N ALA A 171 -1.53 19.15 4.41
CA ALA A 171 -0.08 19.26 4.25
C ALA A 171 0.48 18.17 3.34
N LYS A 172 0.02 16.92 3.49
CA LYS A 172 0.39 15.80 2.61
C LYS A 172 -0.02 16.04 1.17
N GLN A 173 -1.27 16.46 0.94
CA GLN A 173 -1.75 16.76 -0.40
C GLN A 173 -0.99 17.93 -1.04
N VAL A 174 -0.66 18.97 -0.28
CA VAL A 174 0.11 20.12 -0.77
C VAL A 174 1.55 19.71 -1.09
N CYS A 175 2.24 18.97 -0.21
CA CYS A 175 3.58 18.47 -0.50
C CYS A 175 3.59 17.58 -1.74
N PHE A 176 2.63 16.66 -1.86
CA PHE A 176 2.54 15.78 -3.02
C PHE A 176 2.22 16.53 -4.31
N ALA A 177 1.28 17.50 -4.26
CA ALA A 177 0.94 18.36 -5.38
C ALA A 177 2.15 19.17 -5.85
N ILE A 178 2.89 19.81 -4.93
CA ILE A 178 4.11 20.57 -5.23
C ILE A 178 5.17 19.68 -5.88
N ILE A 179 5.37 18.47 -5.36
CA ILE A 179 6.35 17.50 -5.86
C ILE A 179 6.00 16.99 -7.27
N THR A 180 4.71 16.85 -7.59
CA THR A 180 4.27 16.46 -8.94
C THR A 180 4.13 17.62 -9.93
N ALA A 181 3.96 18.85 -9.45
CA ALA A 181 3.82 20.05 -10.27
C ALA A 181 5.17 20.64 -10.72
N SER A 182 6.26 20.37 -9.99
CA SER A 182 7.61 20.78 -10.40
C SER A 182 8.15 19.90 -11.54
N GLY A 183 7.69 20.16 -12.76
CA GLY A 183 8.46 20.02 -14.01
C GLY A 183 9.23 18.71 -14.27
N TYR A 184 8.70 17.54 -13.93
CA TYR A 184 9.43 16.29 -14.13
C TYR A 184 9.34 15.73 -15.56
N ARG A 185 10.51 15.44 -16.15
CA ARG A 185 10.68 14.60 -17.36
C ARG A 185 10.36 13.12 -17.06
N SER A 186 9.17 12.84 -16.54
CA SER A 186 8.74 11.47 -16.27
C SER A 186 7.80 10.99 -17.37
N THR A 187 8.14 9.86 -17.98
CA THR A 187 7.26 9.20 -18.94
C THR A 187 6.21 8.36 -18.22
N LYS A 188 5.01 8.30 -18.79
CA LYS A 188 3.90 7.50 -18.27
C LYS A 188 4.15 6.02 -18.59
N LYS A 189 4.26 5.17 -17.56
CA LYS A 189 4.60 3.73 -17.68
C LYS A 189 3.59 2.89 -16.91
N ALA A 190 3.48 1.59 -17.19
CA ALA A 190 2.65 0.72 -16.36
C ALA A 190 3.33 0.47 -15.01
N LEU A 191 2.58 0.39 -13.92
CA LEU A 191 3.15 0.07 -12.61
C LEU A 191 3.80 -1.33 -12.61
N SER A 192 3.26 -2.25 -13.39
CA SER A 192 3.87 -3.57 -13.67
C SER A 192 5.27 -3.52 -14.27
N ASP A 193 5.66 -2.42 -14.91
CA ASP A 193 7.03 -2.28 -15.43
C ASP A 193 8.04 -2.13 -14.29
N GLN A 194 7.60 -1.74 -13.10
CA GLN A 194 8.42 -1.49 -11.91
C GLN A 194 8.21 -2.51 -10.79
N LEU A 195 7.29 -3.46 -10.97
CA LEU A 195 6.96 -4.54 -10.04
C LEU A 195 7.18 -5.92 -10.68
N ARG A 196 7.41 -6.95 -9.87
CA ARG A 196 7.44 -8.36 -10.27
C ARG A 196 6.39 -9.16 -9.51
#